data_AF-A0A151SED2-F1
#
_entry.id   AF-A0A151SED2-F1
#
_cell.length_a   1.000
_cell.length_b   1.000
_cell.length_c   1.000
_cell.angle_alpha   90.00
_cell.angle_beta   90.00
_cell.angle_gamma   90.00
#
_symmetry.space_group_name_H-M   'P 1'
#
loop_
_entity.id
_entity.type
_entity.pdbx_description
1 polymer ?
#
loop_
_entity_poly.entity_id
_entity_poly.type
_entity_poly.pdbx_seq_one_letter_code
_entity_poly.pdbx_strand_id
1 'polypeptide(L)' 'MLNETNLPKYFWADAINTACHVLNKVLIRPVIRRTPYEIYKGRKPNISYFKVFGCKFFVLNNGKE' A
#
# COMPACT_ATOMS: atom_id res chain seq x y z
N MET A 1 -1.52 -6.61 15.22
CA MET A 1 -0.27 -6.71 14.41
C MET A 1 -0.40 -7.79 13.33
N LEU A 2 0.45 -7.85 12.29
CA LEU A 2 0.38 -8.90 11.24
C LEU A 2 0.38 -10.33 11.81
N ASN A 3 1.02 -10.53 12.96
CA ASN A 3 1.05 -11.81 13.67
C ASN A 3 -0.29 -12.18 14.37
N GLU A 4 -1.23 -11.23 14.48
CA GLU A 4 -2.56 -11.44 15.07
C GLU A 4 -3.63 -11.67 13.99
N THR A 5 -3.24 -11.68 12.71
CA THR A 5 -4.17 -11.96 11.60
C THR A 5 -3.99 -13.40 11.12
N ASN A 6 -5.05 -14.02 10.62
CA ASN A 6 -4.99 -15.33 9.96
C ASN A 6 -4.41 -15.23 8.53
N LEU A 7 -3.52 -14.25 8.27
CA LEU A 7 -2.90 -14.06 6.96
C LEU A 7 -1.71 -15.02 6.80
N PRO A 8 -1.66 -15.85 5.75
CA PRO A 8 -0.52 -16.71 5.47
C PRO A 8 0.80 -15.94 5.38
N LYS A 9 1.87 -16.50 5.95
CA LYS A 9 3.20 -15.84 6.04
C LYS A 9 3.76 -15.39 4.69
N TYR A 10 3.49 -16.13 3.63
CA TYR A 10 3.99 -15.79 2.30
C TYR A 10 3.42 -14.47 1.76
N PHE A 11 2.25 -14.01 2.25
CA PHE A 11 1.69 -12.71 1.90
C PHE A 11 2.22 -11.55 2.74
N TRP A 12 3.00 -11.80 3.80
CA TRP A 12 3.40 -10.74 4.72
C TRP A 12 4.30 -9.69 4.04
N ALA A 13 5.20 -10.13 3.16
CA ALA A 13 6.05 -9.22 2.39
C ALA A 13 5.21 -8.29 1.51
N ASP A 14 4.21 -8.83 0.81
CA ASP A 14 3.30 -8.04 -0.03
C ASP A 14 2.42 -7.11 0.79
N ALA A 15 1.94 -7.56 1.96
CA ALA A 15 1.15 -6.75 2.87
C ALA A 15 1.95 -5.54 3.39
N ILE A 16 3.20 -5.74 3.81
CA ILE A 16 4.09 -4.68 4.26
C ILE A 16 4.42 -3.71 3.12
N ASN A 17 4.78 -4.23 1.94
CA ASN A 17 5.07 -3.41 0.76
C ASN A 17 3.87 -2.54 0.37
N THR A 18 2.67 -3.12 0.38
CA THR A 18 1.42 -2.40 0.08
C THR A 18 1.15 -1.31 1.11
N ALA A 19 1.28 -1.61 2.41
CA ALA A 19 1.10 -0.63 3.47
C ALA A 19 2.08 0.55 3.31
N CYS A 20 3.38 0.26 3.15
CA CYS A 20 4.40 1.28 2.93
C CYS A 20 4.13 2.12 1.68
N HIS A 21 3.72 1.50 0.57
CA HIS A 21 3.40 2.19 -0.68
C HIS A 21 2.23 3.16 -0.53
N VAL A 22 1.16 2.77 0.17
CA VAL A 22 0.02 3.64 0.47
C VAL A 22 0.46 4.78 1.38
N LEU A 23 1.15 4.49 2.48
CA LEU A 23 1.57 5.50 3.46
C LEU A 23 2.48 6.55 2.81
N ASN A 24 3.43 6.14 1.97
CA ASN A 24 4.34 7.06 1.29
C ASN A 24 3.64 8.03 0.32
N LYS A 25 2.44 7.69 -0.17
CA LYS A 25 1.69 8.49 -1.15
C LYS A 25 0.52 9.26 -0.56
N VAL A 26 -0.01 8.83 0.58
CA VAL A 26 -1.23 9.41 1.18
C VAL A 26 -0.91 10.23 2.43
N LEU A 27 0.08 9.83 3.22
CA LEU A 27 0.42 10.58 4.44
C LEU A 27 1.12 11.88 4.08
N ILE A 28 0.46 12.99 4.40
CA ILE A 28 1.04 14.33 4.29
C ILE A 28 1.73 14.65 5.60
N ARG A 29 3.01 15.05 5.52
CA ARG A 29 3.74 15.53 6.69
C ARG A 29 3.28 16.97 6.97
N PRO A 30 2.63 17.27 8.12
CA PRO A 30 1.94 18.55 8.32
C PRO A 30 2.84 19.79 8.13
N VAL A 31 4.08 19.71 8.62
CA VAL A 31 5.06 20.80 8.54
C VAL A 31 5.49 21.11 7.10
N ILE A 32 5.72 20.06 6.29
CA ILE A 32 6.24 20.18 4.93
C ILE A 32 5.10 20.33 3.91
N ARG A 33 3.87 19.94 4.29
CA ARG A 33 2.69 19.84 3.43
C ARG A 33 2.94 19.03 2.14
N ARG A 34 3.83 18.04 2.25
CA ARG A 34 4.18 17.10 1.19
C ARG A 34 4.18 15.68 1.72
N THR A 35 3.92 14.75 0.83
CA THR A 35 4.05 13.31 1.05
C THR A 35 5.51 12.88 0.94
N PRO A 36 5.92 11.78 1.59
CA PRO A 36 7.25 11.19 1.37
C PRO A 36 7.56 10.95 -0.12
N TYR A 37 6.55 10.53 -0.89
CA TYR A 37 6.68 10.35 -2.34
C TYR A 37 7.03 11.65 -3.07
N GLU A 38 6.38 12.77 -2.73
CA GLU A 38 6.69 14.08 -3.33
C GLU A 38 8.08 14.57 -2.98
N ILE A 39 8.54 14.33 -1.75
CA ILE A 39 9.89 14.68 -1.32
C ILE A 39 10.92 13.87 -2.10
N TYR A 40 10.69 12.57 -2.28
CA TYR A 40 11.62 11.67 -2.95
C TYR A 40 11.63 11.80 -4.48
N LYS A 41 10.46 11.97 -5.11
CA LYS A 41 10.32 12.01 -6.58
C LYS A 41 10.17 13.41 -7.16
N GLY A 42 10.01 14.45 -6.34
CA GLY A 42 9.82 15.83 -6.79
C GLY A 42 8.50 16.09 -7.55
N ARG A 43 7.56 15.12 -7.55
CA ARG A 43 6.26 15.21 -8.24
C ARG A 43 5.14 14.63 -7.40
N LYS A 44 3.91 15.10 -7.62
CA LYS A 44 2.72 14.56 -6.95
C LYS A 44 2.51 13.08 -7.26
N PRO A 45 2.10 12.25 -6.29
CA PRO A 45 1.74 10.88 -6.55
C PRO A 45 0.47 10.82 -7.38
N ASN A 46 0.44 9.96 -8.41
CA ASN A 46 -0.83 9.46 -8.92
C ASN A 46 -1.44 8.55 -7.84
N ILE A 47 -2.68 8.82 -7.46
CA ILE A 47 -3.48 8.03 -6.51
C ILE A 47 -4.79 7.52 -7.11
N SER A 48 -5.10 7.87 -8.36
CA SER A 48 -6.38 7.57 -9.00
C SER A 48 -6.62 6.07 -9.22
N TYR A 49 -5.56 5.26 -9.17
CA TYR A 49 -5.64 3.80 -9.26
C TYR A 49 -5.93 3.12 -7.92
N PHE A 50 -5.81 3.83 -6.79
CA PHE A 50 -6.16 3.24 -5.50
C PHE A 50 -7.65 2.91 -5.46
N LYS A 51 -7.95 1.81 -4.80
CA LYS A 51 -9.31 1.35 -4.57
C LYS A 51 -9.67 1.54 -3.10
N VAL A 52 -10.95 1.78 -2.86
CA VAL A 52 -11.48 1.87 -1.50
C VAL A 52 -11.31 0.52 -0.82
N PHE A 53 -10.95 0.54 0.47
CA PHE A 53 -10.85 -0.68 1.25
C PHE A 53 -12.18 -1.45 1.22
N GLY A 54 -12.13 -2.77 1.01
CA GLY A 54 -13.32 -3.62 0.87
C GLY A 54 -13.94 -3.64 -0.53
N CYS A 55 -13.32 -3.02 -1.54
CA CYS A 55 -13.77 -3.17 -2.93
C CYS A 55 -13.65 -4.63 -3.40
N LYS A 56 -14.50 -5.04 -4.35
CA LYS A 56 -14.35 -6.31 -5.05
C LYS A 56 -13.00 -6.35 -5.77
N PHE A 57 -12.24 -7.43 -5.59
CA PHE A 57 -10.97 -7.67 -6.26
C PHE A 57 -10.92 -9.10 -6.79
N PHE A 58 -10.04 -9.33 -7.77
CA PHE A 58 -9.79 -10.65 -8.34
C PHE A 58 -8.37 -11.08 -7.94
N VAL A 59 -8.23 -12.34 -7.51
CA VAL A 59 -6.92 -12.95 -7.27
C VAL A 59 -6.55 -13.72 -8.52
N LEU A 60 -5.34 -13.48 -9.04
CA LEU A 60 -4.79 -14.30 -10.10
C LEU A 60 -4.44 -15.67 -9.54
N ASN A 61 -5.20 -16.70 -9.89
CA ASN A 61 -4.90 -18.08 -9.51
C ASN A 61 -3.80 -18.64 -10.44
N ASN A 62 -2.59 -18.76 -9.91
CA ASN A 62 -1.44 -19.30 -10.65
C ASN A 62 -1.29 -20.83 -10.52
N GLY A 63 -2.27 -21.53 -9.92
CA GLY A 63 -2.24 -22.98 -9.74
C GLY A 63 -1.11 -23.48 -8.83
N LYS A 64 -0.47 -22.58 -8.09
CA LYS A 64 0.55 -22.89 -7.08
C LYS A 64 -0.10 -22.67 -5.72
N GLU A 65 -0.66 -23.74 -5.18
CA GLU A 65 -0.95 -23.85 -3.75
C GLU A 65 0.31 -24.25 -2.98
#